data_AF-A0A191UWQ6-F1
#
_entry.id   AF-A0A191UWQ6-F1
#
_cell.length_a   1.000
_cell.length_b   1.000
_cell.length_c   1.000
_cell.angle_alpha   90.00
_cell.angle_beta   90.00
_cell.angle_gamma   90.00
#
_symmetry.space_group_name_H-M   'P 1'
#
loop_
_entity.id
_entity.type
_entity.pdbx_description
1 polymer ?
#
loop_
_entity_poly.entity_id
_entity_poly.type
_entity_poly.pdbx_seq_one_letter_code
_entity_poly.pdbx_strand_id
1 'polypeptide(L)'
;MDAVTARTVVLQTKDHGRVEFECPAWCIGHAWQAGAGIGRNDIVHKSVAVKAASDTYSYGYVSLLRVWMAWAPFAELVPRVSVEVDVQGDFEAEEIAHVAGALRTAANRMEQVAAQAIAFRGDVA
;
A
#
# COMPACT_ATOMS: atom_id res chain seq x y z
N MET A 1 9.62 10.22 -19.29
CA MET A 1 9.16 9.34 -18.20
C MET A 1 9.98 8.08 -18.35
N ASP A 2 11.00 7.92 -17.52
CA ASP A 2 11.85 6.73 -17.57
C ASP A 2 11.00 5.52 -17.20
N ALA A 3 11.07 4.46 -18.02
CA ALA A 3 10.44 3.20 -17.69
C ALA A 3 11.03 2.72 -16.36
N VAL A 4 10.21 2.66 -15.31
CA VAL A 4 10.66 2.11 -14.03
C VAL A 4 10.85 0.62 -14.26
N THR A 5 12.09 0.19 -14.40
CA THR A 5 12.45 -1.20 -14.68
C THR A 5 12.36 -2.04 -13.42
N ALA A 6 12.03 -3.33 -13.57
CA ALA A 6 12.19 -4.29 -12.50
C ALA A 6 13.63 -4.28 -11.98
N ARG A 7 13.81 -4.47 -10.68
CA ARG A 7 15.13 -4.46 -10.04
C ARG A 7 15.31 -5.69 -9.18
N THR A 8 16.47 -6.33 -9.30
CA THR A 8 16.86 -7.43 -8.41
C THR A 8 17.18 -6.89 -7.01
N VAL A 9 16.59 -7.50 -5.98
CA VAL A 9 16.86 -7.20 -4.58
C VAL A 9 17.29 -8.47 -3.87
N VAL A 10 18.20 -8.30 -2.92
CA VAL A 10 18.69 -9.37 -2.06
C VAL A 10 18.35 -9.03 -0.62
N LEU A 11 17.71 -9.97 0.08
CA LEU A 11 17.46 -9.88 1.51
C LEU A 11 18.01 -11.09 2.25
N GLN A 12 18.54 -10.85 3.44
CA GLN A 12 18.84 -11.92 4.37
C GLN A 12 17.56 -12.26 5.17
N THR A 13 17.20 -13.53 5.17
CA THR A 13 16.04 -14.07 5.90
C THR A 13 16.50 -14.97 7.04
N LYS A 14 15.67 -15.10 8.07
CA LYS A 14 15.99 -15.94 9.24
C LYS A 14 15.91 -17.44 8.96
N ASP A 15 15.19 -17.85 7.92
CA ASP A 15 14.79 -19.25 7.67
C ASP A 15 15.29 -19.81 6.32
N HIS A 16 15.63 -18.96 5.36
CA HIS A 16 16.12 -19.38 4.03
C HIS A 16 17.47 -18.75 3.65
N GLY A 17 18.12 -18.08 4.59
CA GLY A 17 19.37 -17.37 4.34
C GLY A 17 19.19 -16.23 3.34
N ARG A 18 20.11 -16.11 2.38
CA ARG A 18 20.08 -15.07 1.35
C ARG A 18 19.03 -15.41 0.29
N VAL A 19 18.03 -14.54 0.13
CA VAL A 19 16.99 -14.66 -0.90
C VAL A 19 17.16 -13.52 -1.90
N GLU A 20 17.22 -13.86 -3.18
CA GLU A 20 17.31 -12.94 -4.31
C GLU A 20 16.02 -13.01 -5.12
N PHE A 21 15.44 -11.85 -5.46
CA PHE A 21 14.14 -11.76 -6.10
C PHE A 21 13.98 -10.44 -6.87
N GLU A 22 13.10 -10.46 -7.87
CA GLU A 22 12.77 -9.30 -8.67
C GLU A 22 11.72 -8.44 -7.97
N CYS A 23 12.01 -7.14 -7.86
CA CYS A 23 11.03 -6.15 -7.47
C CYS A 23 10.28 -5.66 -8.70
N PRO A 24 8.93 -5.66 -8.66
CA PRO A 24 8.12 -4.95 -9.63
C PRO A 24 8.49 -3.47 -9.66
N ALA A 25 8.27 -2.84 -10.81
CA ALA A 25 8.48 -1.41 -11.03
C ALA A 25 7.81 -0.52 -9.98
N TRP A 26 6.61 -0.91 -9.52
CA TRP A 26 5.84 -0.15 -8.53
C TRP A 26 6.36 -0.33 -7.09
N CYS A 27 7.29 -1.25 -6.83
CA CYS A 27 7.81 -1.53 -5.50
C CYS A 27 8.77 -0.42 -5.02
N ILE A 28 8.41 0.22 -3.92
CA ILE A 28 9.19 1.35 -3.37
C ILE A 28 10.49 0.88 -2.69
N GLY A 29 10.65 -0.41 -2.41
CA GLY A 29 11.89 -1.01 -1.89
C GLY A 29 11.68 -1.93 -0.72
N HIS A 30 12.76 -2.24 -0.01
CA HIS A 30 12.74 -3.18 1.11
C HIS A 30 13.62 -2.73 2.29
N ALA A 31 13.93 -1.43 2.37
CA ALA A 31 14.76 -0.89 3.45
C ALA A 31 14.18 -1.18 4.84
N TRP A 32 12.84 -1.24 4.98
CA TRP A 32 12.16 -1.60 6.23
C TRP A 32 12.20 -3.10 6.57
N GLN A 33 12.61 -3.96 5.63
CA GLN A 33 12.74 -5.41 5.85
C GLN A 33 14.19 -5.85 6.03
N ALA A 34 15.14 -5.05 5.52
CA ALA A 34 16.57 -5.32 5.66
C ALA A 34 16.94 -5.36 7.16
N GLY A 35 17.45 -6.51 7.62
CA GLY A 35 17.85 -6.71 9.01
C GLY A 35 16.71 -6.90 10.01
N ALA A 36 15.45 -6.93 9.58
CA ALA A 36 14.28 -7.06 10.46
C ALA A 36 13.99 -8.50 10.94
N GLY A 37 14.85 -9.47 10.60
CA GLY A 37 14.65 -10.88 10.98
C GLY A 37 13.42 -11.53 10.34
N ILE A 38 13.06 -11.10 9.13
CA ILE A 38 11.90 -11.63 8.40
C ILE A 38 12.17 -13.05 7.86
N GLY A 39 11.12 -13.87 7.76
CA GLY A 39 11.17 -15.12 7.00
C GLY A 39 11.01 -14.86 5.50
N ARG A 40 11.33 -15.85 4.66
CA ARG A 40 11.15 -15.72 3.20
C ARG A 40 9.71 -15.38 2.81
N ASN A 41 8.73 -15.99 3.47
CA ASN A 41 7.31 -15.76 3.17
C ASN A 41 6.80 -14.40 3.66
N ASP A 42 7.58 -13.69 4.49
CA ASP A 42 7.27 -12.35 4.97
C ASP A 42 7.83 -11.25 4.03
N ILE A 43 8.54 -11.61 2.96
CA ILE A 43 9.00 -10.65 1.94
C ILE A 43 7.78 -10.10 1.22
N VAL A 44 7.57 -8.78 1.28
CA VAL A 44 6.40 -8.11 0.70
C VAL A 44 6.81 -6.87 -0.07
N HIS A 45 6.49 -6.83 -1.36
CA HIS A 45 6.54 -5.61 -2.15
C HIS A 45 5.43 -4.67 -1.71
N LYS A 46 5.72 -3.38 -1.59
CA LYS A 46 4.73 -2.33 -1.31
C LYS A 46 4.85 -1.21 -2.34
N SER A 47 3.71 -0.67 -2.78
CA SER A 47 3.69 0.59 -3.52
C SER A 47 3.77 1.79 -2.58
N VAL A 48 3.86 2.99 -3.15
CA VAL A 48 3.54 4.22 -2.42
C VAL A 48 2.10 4.12 -1.93
N ALA A 49 1.86 4.56 -0.69
CA ALA A 49 0.52 4.63 -0.16
C ALA A 49 -0.21 5.89 -0.60
N VAL A 50 -1.41 5.73 -1.13
CA VAL A 50 -2.32 6.83 -1.44
C VAL A 50 -3.09 7.19 -0.16
N LYS A 51 -2.94 8.47 0.20
CA LYS A 51 -3.54 9.20 1.34
C LYS A 51 -5.04 9.40 1.20
N ALA A 52 -5.87 9.48 2.23
CA ALA A 52 -6.97 10.46 2.28
C ALA A 52 -7.18 10.95 3.71
N ALA A 53 -7.54 12.22 3.86
CA ALA A 53 -7.65 12.89 5.14
C ALA A 53 -8.67 14.02 5.06
N SER A 54 -9.18 14.44 6.21
CA SER A 54 -10.04 15.61 6.37
C SER A 54 -9.47 16.53 7.44
N ASP A 55 -9.60 17.83 7.23
CA ASP A 55 -9.46 18.80 8.31
C ASP A 55 -10.80 18.87 9.07
N THR A 56 -10.74 18.84 10.39
CA THR A 56 -11.89 18.80 11.30
C THR A 56 -11.67 19.83 12.41
N TYR A 57 -12.75 20.44 12.88
CA TYR A 57 -12.69 21.36 14.01
C TYR A 57 -12.43 20.61 15.31
N SER A 58 -13.00 19.41 15.45
CA SER A 58 -12.92 18.61 16.68
C SER A 58 -11.52 18.03 16.94
N TYR A 59 -10.81 17.63 15.88
CA TYR A 59 -9.55 16.89 16.01
C TYR A 59 -8.43 17.38 15.08
N GLY A 60 -8.64 18.47 14.34
CA GLY A 60 -7.71 18.96 13.34
C GLY A 60 -7.61 18.01 12.15
N TYR A 61 -6.40 17.84 11.61
CA TYR A 61 -6.15 16.97 10.47
C TYR A 61 -6.23 15.49 10.83
N VAL A 62 -7.27 14.81 10.35
CA VAL A 62 -7.51 13.39 10.58
C VAL A 62 -7.22 12.59 9.32
N SER A 63 -6.30 11.62 9.40
CA SER A 63 -6.07 10.65 8.34
C SER A 63 -7.21 9.65 8.31
N LEU A 64 -7.93 9.55 7.19
CA LEU A 64 -9.12 8.70 7.04
C LEU A 64 -8.85 7.40 6.29
N LEU A 65 -7.94 7.44 5.31
CA LEU A 65 -7.63 6.30 4.45
C LEU A 65 -6.13 6.23 4.24
N ARG A 66 -5.59 5.01 4.25
CA ARG A 66 -4.35 4.63 3.59
C ARG A 66 -4.60 3.41 2.71
N VAL A 67 -4.31 3.53 1.42
CA VAL A 67 -4.44 2.42 0.46
C VAL A 67 -3.14 2.24 -0.32
N TRP A 68 -2.70 1.00 -0.49
CA TRP A 68 -1.49 0.67 -1.25
C TRP A 68 -1.60 -0.71 -1.87
N MET A 69 -0.80 -0.97 -2.91
CA MET A 69 -0.62 -2.33 -3.40
C MET A 69 0.41 -3.06 -2.55
N ALA A 70 0.12 -4.31 -2.23
CA ALA A 70 1.05 -5.22 -1.59
C ALA A 70 1.10 -6.55 -2.33
N TRP A 71 2.27 -7.19 -2.35
CA TRP A 71 2.40 -8.54 -2.87
C TRP A 71 3.53 -9.28 -2.17
N ALA A 72 3.20 -10.43 -1.57
CA ALA A 72 4.18 -11.36 -1.00
C ALA A 72 4.47 -12.48 -2.02
N PRO A 73 5.48 -12.36 -2.90
CA PRO A 73 5.65 -13.28 -4.04
C PRO A 73 5.91 -14.74 -3.64
N PHE A 74 6.33 -14.98 -2.39
CA PHE A 74 6.56 -16.33 -1.86
C PHE A 74 5.37 -16.93 -1.12
N ALA A 75 4.30 -16.15 -0.91
CA ALA A 75 3.08 -16.58 -0.21
C ALA A 75 1.79 -16.32 -1.01
N GLU A 76 1.85 -15.47 -2.04
CA GLU A 76 0.69 -14.99 -2.78
C GLU A 76 0.93 -15.11 -4.29
N LEU A 77 -0.10 -15.55 -5.02
CA LEU A 77 -0.02 -15.74 -6.47
C LEU A 77 0.00 -14.41 -7.24
N VAL A 78 -0.66 -13.38 -6.71
CA VAL A 78 -0.85 -12.10 -7.41
C VAL A 78 -0.88 -10.93 -6.44
N PRO A 79 -0.56 -9.71 -6.90
CA PRO A 79 -0.71 -8.49 -6.11
C PRO A 79 -2.13 -8.28 -5.60
N ARG A 80 -2.21 -7.71 -4.40
CA ARG A 80 -3.44 -7.37 -3.67
C ARG A 80 -3.43 -5.89 -3.31
N VAL A 81 -4.60 -5.38 -2.95
CA VAL A 81 -4.76 -4.03 -2.41
C VAL A 81 -4.94 -4.14 -0.90
N SER A 82 -4.06 -3.46 -0.15
CA SER A 82 -4.20 -3.29 1.29
C SER A 82 -4.88 -1.96 1.58
N VAL A 83 -5.85 -1.99 2.49
CA VAL A 83 -6.68 -0.84 2.83
C VAL A 83 -6.72 -0.71 4.35
N GLU A 84 -6.46 0.50 4.83
CA GLU A 84 -6.74 0.91 6.19
C GLU A 84 -7.67 2.12 6.15
N VAL A 85 -8.82 2.01 6.80
CA VAL A 85 -9.76 3.12 7.03
C VAL A 85 -9.76 3.38 8.52
N ASP A 86 -9.44 4.60 8.91
CA ASP A 86 -9.34 4.99 10.31
C ASP A 86 -10.08 6.30 10.52
N VAL A 87 -11.29 6.20 11.07
CA VAL A 87 -12.07 7.37 11.50
C VAL A 87 -13.00 6.94 12.63
N GLN A 88 -12.79 7.51 13.80
CA GLN A 88 -13.65 7.32 14.96
C GLN A 88 -13.61 8.56 15.82
N GLY A 89 -14.78 9.07 16.19
CA GLY A 89 -14.92 10.26 17.01
C GLY A 89 -16.36 10.77 16.97
N ASP A 90 -16.67 11.62 17.93
CA ASP A 90 -17.88 12.42 17.90
C ASP A 90 -17.52 13.74 17.21
N PHE A 91 -18.24 14.05 16.14
CA PHE A 91 -17.98 15.21 15.30
C PHE A 91 -19.15 16.18 15.37
N GLU A 92 -18.86 17.47 15.19
CA GLU A 92 -19.90 18.48 15.04
C GLU A 92 -20.71 18.23 13.76
N ALA A 93 -21.98 18.62 13.75
CA ALA A 93 -22.87 18.32 12.62
C ALA A 93 -22.37 18.96 11.31
N GLU A 94 -21.79 20.15 11.40
CA GLU A 94 -21.29 20.94 10.29
C GLU A 94 -20.07 20.30 9.61
N GLU A 95 -19.24 19.55 10.34
CA GLU A 95 -18.01 18.96 9.79
C GLU A 95 -18.22 17.57 9.16
N ILE A 96 -19.38 16.94 9.38
CA ILE A 96 -19.74 15.66 8.73
C ILE A 96 -19.70 15.77 7.21
N ALA A 97 -20.03 16.94 6.64
CA ALA A 97 -19.95 17.16 5.20
C ALA A 97 -18.50 17.06 4.66
N HIS A 98 -17.51 17.49 5.45
CA HIS A 98 -16.09 17.39 5.10
C HIS A 98 -15.61 15.94 5.19
N VAL A 99 -15.95 15.23 6.27
CA VAL A 99 -15.65 13.81 6.44
C VAL A 99 -16.25 12.99 5.28
N ALA A 100 -17.51 13.24 4.93
CA ALA A 100 -18.17 12.58 3.80
C ALA A 100 -17.49 12.88 2.45
N GLY A 101 -17.02 14.12 2.24
CA GLY A 101 -16.24 14.50 1.06
C GLY A 101 -14.90 13.75 0.97
N ALA A 102 -14.23 13.60 2.10
CA ALA A 102 -12.97 12.89 2.16
C ALA A 102 -13.16 11.37 2.01
N LEU A 103 -14.27 10.80 2.48
CA LEU A 103 -14.65 9.39 2.21
C LEU A 103 -14.94 9.14 0.72
N ARG A 104 -15.59 10.07 0.01
CA ARG A 104 -15.73 9.97 -1.46
C ARG A 104 -14.38 10.01 -2.17
N THR A 105 -13.49 10.89 -1.72
CA THR A 105 -12.11 10.95 -2.24
C THR A 105 -11.36 9.65 -1.96
N ALA A 106 -11.56 9.06 -0.77
CA ALA A 106 -11.01 7.77 -0.39
C ALA A 106 -11.51 6.65 -1.31
N ALA A 107 -12.81 6.59 -1.59
CA ALA A 107 -13.39 5.61 -2.51
C ALA A 107 -12.75 5.69 -3.90
N ASN A 108 -12.66 6.89 -4.49
CA ASN A 108 -12.01 7.09 -5.79
C ASN A 108 -10.54 6.62 -5.81
N ARG A 109 -9.81 6.84 -4.70
CA ARG A 109 -8.41 6.39 -4.57
C ARG A 109 -8.30 4.87 -4.48
N MET A 110 -9.22 4.21 -3.79
CA MET A 110 -9.28 2.75 -3.74
C MET A 110 -9.53 2.16 -5.13
N GLU A 111 -10.48 2.74 -5.90
CA GLU A 111 -10.77 2.31 -7.27
C GLU A 111 -9.56 2.44 -8.19
N GLN A 112 -8.81 3.54 -8.09
CA GLN A 112 -7.58 3.75 -8.87
C GLN A 112 -6.50 2.69 -8.55
N VAL A 113 -6.25 2.43 -7.26
CA VAL A 113 -5.26 1.42 -6.85
C VAL A 113 -5.71 0.02 -7.25
N ALA A 114 -7.01 -0.28 -7.18
CA ALA A 114 -7.57 -1.53 -7.65
C ALA A 114 -7.37 -1.71 -9.17
N ALA A 115 -7.63 -0.68 -9.97
CA ALA A 115 -7.41 -0.72 -11.41
C ALA A 115 -5.94 -0.96 -11.76
N GLN A 116 -5.01 -0.33 -11.05
CA GLN A 116 -3.57 -0.58 -11.20
C GLN A 116 -3.21 -2.04 -10.86
N ALA A 117 -3.68 -2.55 -9.71
CA ALA A 117 -3.43 -3.92 -9.32
C ALA A 117 -4.00 -4.94 -10.33
N ILE A 118 -5.17 -4.66 -10.92
CA ILE A 118 -5.77 -5.49 -11.97
C ILE A 118 -4.92 -5.46 -13.24
N ALA A 119 -4.48 -4.27 -13.70
CA ALA A 119 -3.63 -4.15 -14.88
C ALA A 119 -2.35 -5.00 -14.73
N PHE A 120 -1.68 -4.90 -13.58
CA PHE A 120 -0.46 -5.67 -13.32
C PHE A 120 -0.68 -7.18 -13.20
N ARG A 121 -1.91 -7.66 -12.98
CA ARG A 121 -2.19 -9.11 -13.08
C ARG A 121 -2.19 -9.59 -14.52
N GLY A 122 -2.65 -8.75 -15.46
CA GLY A 122 -2.65 -9.05 -16.89
C GLY A 122 -1.24 -9.17 -17.48
N ASP A 123 -0.27 -8.48 -16.88
CA ASP A 123 1.14 -8.50 -17.27
C ASP A 123 1.94 -9.69 -16.68
N VAL A 124 1.31 -10.51 -15.82
CA VAL A 124 1.93 -11.67 -15.15
C VAL A 124 1.59 -13.00 -15.88
N ALA A 125 1.00 -12.93 -17.08
CA ALA A 125 0.64 -14.08 -17.91
C ALA A 125 1.76 -14.50 -18.88
#